data_AF-A0A7S1X8C5-F1
#
_entry.id   AF-A0A7S1X8C5-F1
#
_cell.length_a   1.000
_cell.length_b   1.000
_cell.length_c   1.000
_cell.angle_alpha   90.00
_cell.angle_beta   90.00
_cell.angle_gamma   90.00
#
_symmetry.space_group_name_H-M   'P 1'
#
loop_
_entity.id
_entity.type
_entity.pdbx_description
1 polymer ?
#
loop_
_entity_poly.entity_id
_entity_poly.type
_entity_poly.pdbx_seq_one_letter_code
_entity_poly.pdbx_strand_id
1 'polypeptide(L)'
;MFIKIDPDLVKSELPELTGYQSENPESAATQVHRESTQITDVLFEFGLMSGADLLVDGSLRDVDWYSGLMDRIRAEFPRYRIAILHVHAKKETILQRAERRGKVTGRVVPKEVLEASIRQVPESVKALTAKVDTVVTILNEDGQEPQLEGSAHTWESFRKLWPNEGRCDSLTTNDLDDYKRLAKMERDTDTGDKTNLAVLKAASSLYRNVYPNTCTRCFCQGLHELQCPCTCLSSAPSWKVKGYRALEAKMMRAMFRMGMFDVTPEGYVKKESAEAGNKTRK
;
A
#
# COMPACT_ATOMS: atom_id res chain seq x y z
N MET A 1 -4.80 -4.33 17.26
CA MET A 1 -6.05 -4.07 16.47
C MET A 1 -5.61 -4.10 15.03
N PHE A 2 -6.20 -4.96 14.20
CA PHE A 2 -5.76 -5.11 12.82
C PHE A 2 -6.26 -3.98 11.93
N ILE A 3 -5.36 -3.42 11.13
CA ILE A 3 -5.69 -2.57 9.99
C ILE A 3 -5.93 -3.49 8.80
N LYS A 4 -7.18 -3.54 8.33
CA LYS A 4 -7.52 -4.29 7.11
C LYS A 4 -7.08 -3.48 5.89
N ILE A 5 -6.28 -4.10 5.03
CA ILE A 5 -5.79 -3.55 3.78
C ILE A 5 -6.34 -4.43 2.67
N ASP A 6 -7.26 -3.90 1.87
CA ASP A 6 -7.97 -4.65 0.83
C ASP A 6 -8.09 -3.78 -0.43
N PRO A 7 -7.43 -4.17 -1.53
CA PRO A 7 -7.39 -3.36 -2.73
C PRO A 7 -8.79 -3.20 -3.35
N ASP A 8 -9.71 -4.14 -3.14
CA ASP A 8 -11.07 -4.03 -3.66
C ASP A 8 -11.92 -3.04 -2.85
N LEU A 9 -11.66 -2.88 -1.54
CA LEU A 9 -12.23 -1.78 -0.76
C LEU A 9 -11.66 -0.44 -1.20
N VAL A 10 -10.36 -0.36 -1.51
CA VAL A 10 -9.78 0.89 -2.03
C VAL A 10 -10.43 1.27 -3.36
N LYS A 11 -10.67 0.30 -4.26
CA LYS A 11 -11.36 0.56 -5.54
C LYS A 11 -12.72 1.23 -5.33
N SER A 12 -13.52 0.76 -4.37
CA SER A 12 -14.87 1.32 -4.16
C SER A 12 -14.86 2.78 -3.71
N GLU A 13 -13.75 3.26 -3.18
CA GLU A 13 -13.57 4.65 -2.73
C GLU A 13 -12.98 5.57 -3.81
N LEU A 14 -12.57 5.03 -4.97
CA LEU A 14 -11.98 5.82 -6.04
C LEU A 14 -13.04 6.64 -6.81
N PRO A 15 -12.85 7.97 -6.95
CA PRO A 15 -13.89 8.86 -7.48
C PRO A 15 -14.24 8.59 -8.95
N GLU A 16 -13.29 8.08 -9.74
CA GLU A 16 -13.50 7.74 -11.14
C GLU A 16 -14.23 6.40 -11.35
N LEU A 17 -14.33 5.53 -10.34
CA LEU A 17 -14.96 4.21 -10.48
C LEU A 17 -16.41 4.33 -10.96
N THR A 18 -17.18 5.28 -10.41
CA THR A 18 -18.57 5.52 -10.81
C THR A 18 -18.70 5.88 -12.29
N GLY A 19 -17.72 6.64 -12.81
CA GLY A 19 -17.65 6.99 -14.24
C GLY A 19 -17.39 5.75 -15.10
N TYR A 20 -16.39 4.95 -14.74
CA TYR A 20 -16.09 3.72 -15.48
C TYR A 20 -17.20 2.67 -15.42
N GLN A 21 -17.90 2.57 -14.29
CA GLN A 21 -19.07 1.70 -14.16
C GLN A 21 -20.21 2.13 -15.08
N SER A 22 -20.41 3.43 -15.27
CA SER A 22 -21.44 3.96 -16.16
C SER A 22 -21.12 3.72 -17.64
N GLU A 23 -19.83 3.74 -18.01
CA GLU A 23 -19.37 3.54 -19.39
C GLU A 23 -19.24 2.06 -19.76
N ASN A 24 -18.55 1.26 -18.95
CA ASN A 24 -18.38 -0.18 -19.15
C ASN A 24 -18.14 -0.90 -17.80
N PRO A 25 -19.21 -1.42 -17.17
CA PRO A 25 -19.15 -2.12 -15.88
C PRO A 25 -18.14 -3.26 -15.83
N GLU A 26 -17.97 -4.01 -16.93
CA GLU A 26 -17.10 -5.18 -16.99
C GLU A 26 -15.61 -4.81 -16.89
N SER A 27 -15.25 -3.65 -17.45
CA SER A 27 -13.86 -3.16 -17.46
C SER A 27 -13.53 -2.25 -16.26
N ALA A 28 -14.54 -1.73 -15.56
CA ALA A 28 -14.37 -0.65 -14.59
C ALA A 28 -13.35 -0.97 -13.49
N ALA A 29 -13.44 -2.17 -12.91
CA ALA A 29 -12.53 -2.62 -11.86
C ALA A 29 -11.07 -2.78 -12.35
N THR A 30 -10.88 -3.09 -13.64
CA THR A 30 -9.56 -3.21 -14.26
C THR A 30 -8.93 -1.84 -14.47
N GLN A 31 -9.72 -0.83 -14.85
CA GLN A 31 -9.23 0.53 -15.08
C GLN A 31 -8.65 1.17 -13.82
N VAL A 32 -9.24 0.87 -12.66
CA VAL A 32 -8.76 1.37 -11.35
C VAL A 32 -7.78 0.42 -10.64
N HIS A 33 -7.47 -0.73 -11.25
CA HIS A 33 -6.71 -1.77 -10.56
C HIS A 33 -5.32 -1.29 -10.14
N ARG A 34 -4.58 -0.65 -11.06
CA ARG A 34 -3.23 -0.16 -10.80
C ARG A 34 -3.20 0.88 -9.68
N GLU A 35 -4.12 1.85 -9.72
CA GLU A 35 -4.21 2.91 -8.71
C GLU A 35 -4.57 2.34 -7.33
N SER A 36 -5.57 1.47 -7.26
CA SER A 36 -5.96 0.83 -6.00
C SER A 36 -4.84 -0.01 -5.38
N THR A 37 -4.07 -0.76 -6.18
CA THR A 37 -2.92 -1.54 -5.69
C THR A 37 -1.80 -0.63 -5.21
N GLN A 38 -1.47 0.45 -5.92
CA GLN A 38 -0.45 1.42 -5.47
C GLN A 38 -0.81 2.06 -4.13
N ILE A 39 -2.09 2.43 -3.93
CA ILE A 39 -2.58 2.97 -2.65
C ILE A 39 -2.46 1.90 -1.55
N THR A 40 -2.80 0.66 -1.87
CA THR A 40 -2.70 -0.49 -0.96
C THR A 40 -1.26 -0.73 -0.53
N ASP A 41 -0.29 -0.65 -1.45
CA ASP A 41 1.14 -0.79 -1.15
C ASP A 41 1.63 0.33 -0.21
N VAL A 42 1.18 1.57 -0.43
CA VAL A 42 1.48 2.71 0.46
C VAL A 42 0.90 2.51 1.85
N LEU A 43 -0.36 2.06 1.96
CA LEU A 43 -1.00 1.76 3.24
C LEU A 43 -0.29 0.61 3.97
N PHE A 44 0.15 -0.39 3.22
CA PHE A 44 0.89 -1.53 3.74
C PHE A 44 2.23 -1.09 4.33
N GLU A 45 3.00 -0.31 3.59
CA GLU A 45 4.29 0.22 4.04
C GLU A 45 4.15 1.14 5.27
N PHE A 46 3.19 2.07 5.23
CA PHE A 46 2.87 2.92 6.37
C PHE A 46 2.48 2.10 7.60
N GLY A 47 1.72 1.02 7.41
CA GLY A 47 1.34 0.08 8.45
C GLY A 47 2.54 -0.61 9.11
N LEU A 48 3.48 -1.08 8.29
CA LEU A 48 4.74 -1.69 8.74
C LEU A 48 5.60 -0.69 9.53
N MET A 49 5.82 0.49 8.96
CA MET A 49 6.62 1.56 9.60
C MET A 49 6.02 2.03 10.94
N SER A 50 4.69 2.02 11.04
CA SER A 50 3.98 2.42 12.26
C SER A 50 3.91 1.30 13.32
N GLY A 51 4.40 0.10 13.01
CA GLY A 51 4.35 -1.05 13.92
C GLY A 51 2.92 -1.55 14.19
N ALA A 52 1.97 -1.31 13.27
CA ALA A 52 0.58 -1.73 13.40
C ALA A 52 0.37 -3.20 13.02
N ASP A 53 -0.63 -3.87 13.61
CA ASP A 53 -1.04 -5.20 13.17
C ASP A 53 -1.78 -5.08 11.82
N LEU A 54 -1.37 -5.84 10.80
CA LEU A 54 -1.93 -5.73 9.45
C LEU A 54 -2.67 -6.99 9.04
N LEU A 55 -3.84 -6.83 8.43
CA LEU A 55 -4.59 -7.89 7.75
C LEU A 55 -4.70 -7.52 6.27
N VAL A 56 -3.89 -8.16 5.44
CA VAL A 56 -3.77 -7.84 4.02
C VAL A 56 -4.55 -8.85 3.18
N ASP A 57 -5.51 -8.38 2.39
CA ASP A 57 -6.24 -9.21 1.44
C ASP A 57 -5.41 -9.40 0.16
N GLY A 58 -5.33 -10.62 -0.33
CA GLY A 58 -4.48 -10.99 -1.45
C GLY A 58 -4.78 -12.37 -1.98
N SER A 59 -4.53 -12.55 -3.28
CA SER A 59 -4.81 -13.84 -3.94
C SER A 59 -3.78 -14.93 -3.62
N LEU A 60 -2.62 -14.57 -3.08
CA LEU A 60 -1.50 -15.47 -2.79
C LEU A 60 -1.04 -16.33 -4.00
N ARG A 61 -1.30 -15.90 -5.23
CA ARG A 61 -0.99 -16.68 -6.44
C ARG A 61 0.49 -16.62 -6.84
N ASP A 62 1.13 -15.48 -6.68
CA ASP A 62 2.51 -15.25 -7.12
C ASP A 62 3.52 -15.61 -6.01
N VAL A 63 3.99 -16.86 -6.02
CA VAL A 63 4.88 -17.39 -4.98
C VAL A 63 6.19 -16.60 -4.90
N ASP A 64 6.77 -16.23 -6.03
CA ASP A 64 8.07 -15.55 -6.07
C ASP A 64 7.95 -14.14 -5.48
N TRP A 65 6.89 -13.41 -5.85
CA TRP A 65 6.61 -12.10 -5.29
C TRP A 65 6.38 -12.17 -3.78
N TYR A 66 5.51 -13.07 -3.31
CA TYR A 66 5.22 -13.19 -1.86
C TYR A 66 6.44 -13.69 -1.07
N SER A 67 7.26 -14.57 -1.65
CA SER A 67 8.52 -15.00 -1.01
C SER A 67 9.45 -13.80 -0.82
N GLY A 68 9.66 -12.99 -1.86
CA GLY A 68 10.50 -11.79 -1.77
C GLY A 68 9.95 -10.77 -0.77
N LEU A 69 8.63 -10.58 -0.74
CA LEU A 69 7.97 -9.72 0.24
C LEU A 69 8.18 -10.22 1.68
N MET A 70 7.98 -11.51 1.93
CA MET A 70 8.18 -12.09 3.27
C MET A 70 9.63 -11.98 3.71
N ASP A 71 10.59 -12.26 2.82
CA ASP A 71 12.02 -12.11 3.10
C ASP A 71 12.38 -10.66 3.46
N ARG A 72 11.82 -9.69 2.71
CA ARG A 72 11.98 -8.25 3.00
C ARG A 72 11.42 -7.89 4.38
N ILE A 73 10.19 -8.30 4.68
CA ILE A 73 9.56 -8.01 5.98
C ILE A 73 10.39 -8.58 7.13
N ARG A 74 10.94 -9.79 6.98
CA ARG A 74 11.81 -10.38 8.01
C ARG A 74 13.10 -9.59 8.21
N ALA A 75 13.69 -9.07 7.13
CA ALA A 75 14.93 -8.30 7.18
C ALA A 75 14.71 -6.89 7.77
N GLU A 76 13.68 -6.18 7.30
CA GLU A 76 13.46 -4.77 7.61
C GLU A 76 12.57 -4.56 8.85
N PHE A 77 11.65 -5.49 9.11
CA PHE A 77 10.66 -5.38 10.19
C PHE A 77 10.62 -6.67 11.06
N PRO A 78 11.74 -7.07 11.69
CA PRO A 78 11.87 -8.36 12.39
C PRO A 78 10.90 -8.55 13.58
N ARG A 79 10.24 -7.48 14.04
CA ARG A 79 9.19 -7.54 15.08
C ARG A 79 7.91 -8.21 14.59
N TYR A 80 7.68 -8.28 13.28
CA TYR A 80 6.45 -8.82 12.73
C TYR A 80 6.46 -10.34 12.75
N ARG A 81 5.36 -10.90 13.25
CA ARG A 81 4.99 -12.28 12.97
C ARG A 81 4.13 -12.31 11.72
N ILE A 82 4.48 -13.17 10.78
CA ILE A 82 3.81 -13.34 9.49
C ILE A 82 2.95 -14.59 9.58
N ALA A 83 1.68 -14.49 9.18
CA ALA A 83 0.83 -15.66 9.04
C ALA A 83 0.07 -15.66 7.72
N ILE A 84 -0.24 -16.87 7.25
CA ILE A 84 -1.16 -17.09 6.13
C ILE A 84 -2.49 -17.61 6.69
N LEU A 85 -3.56 -16.87 6.40
CA LEU A 85 -4.93 -17.32 6.63
C LEU A 85 -5.52 -17.80 5.31
N HIS A 86 -5.46 -19.11 5.07
CA HIS A 86 -5.96 -19.73 3.85
C HIS A 86 -7.45 -20.03 3.98
N VAL A 87 -8.31 -19.18 3.42
CA VAL A 87 -9.76 -19.44 3.40
C VAL A 87 -10.11 -20.36 2.24
N HIS A 88 -10.66 -21.53 2.56
CA HIS A 88 -10.99 -22.58 1.59
C HIS A 88 -12.48 -22.91 1.60
N ALA A 89 -13.00 -23.30 0.44
CA ALA A 89 -14.32 -23.89 0.27
C ALA A 89 -14.32 -24.79 -0.96
N LYS A 90 -15.34 -25.66 -1.09
CA LYS A 90 -15.53 -26.51 -2.28
C LYS A 90 -15.59 -25.66 -3.55
N LYS A 91 -15.07 -26.22 -4.64
CA LYS A 91 -15.03 -25.57 -5.96
C LYS A 91 -16.42 -25.06 -6.36
N GLU A 92 -17.44 -25.88 -6.17
CA GLU A 92 -18.83 -25.56 -6.50
C GLU A 92 -19.32 -24.35 -5.69
N THR A 93 -19.05 -24.33 -4.37
CA THR A 93 -19.35 -23.21 -3.47
C THR A 93 -18.66 -21.92 -3.94
N ILE A 94 -17.37 -21.98 -4.30
CA ILE A 94 -16.61 -20.82 -4.78
C ILE A 94 -17.20 -20.28 -6.09
N LEU A 95 -17.48 -21.16 -7.07
CA LEU A 95 -18.03 -20.76 -8.36
C LEU A 95 -19.43 -20.14 -8.20
N GLN A 96 -20.29 -20.72 -7.37
CA GLN A 96 -21.63 -20.19 -7.09
C GLN A 96 -21.55 -18.81 -6.41
N ARG A 97 -20.65 -18.64 -5.43
CA ARG A 97 -20.42 -17.35 -4.76
C ARG A 97 -19.93 -16.29 -5.73
N ALA A 98 -19.00 -16.64 -6.63
CA ALA A 98 -18.48 -15.73 -7.63
C ALA A 98 -19.57 -15.31 -8.64
N GLU A 99 -20.39 -16.26 -9.10
CA GLU A 99 -21.54 -15.98 -9.98
C GLU A 99 -22.56 -15.06 -9.30
N ARG A 100 -22.96 -15.38 -8.04
CA ARG A 100 -23.87 -14.56 -7.25
C ARG A 100 -23.33 -13.14 -7.06
N ARG A 101 -22.04 -13.00 -6.72
CA ARG A 101 -21.38 -11.70 -6.59
C ARG A 101 -21.38 -10.94 -7.91
N GLY A 102 -21.09 -11.61 -9.03
CA GLY A 102 -21.13 -11.01 -10.36
C GLY A 102 -22.51 -10.46 -10.70
N LYS A 103 -23.59 -11.19 -10.37
CA LYS A 103 -24.97 -10.73 -10.55
C LYS A 103 -25.34 -9.51 -9.69
N VAL A 104 -24.87 -9.46 -8.45
CA VAL A 104 -25.18 -8.36 -7.51
C VAL A 104 -24.34 -7.11 -7.77
N THR A 105 -23.05 -7.29 -8.06
CA THR A 105 -22.08 -6.19 -8.11
C THR A 105 -21.69 -5.78 -9.53
N GLY A 106 -22.09 -6.55 -10.54
CA GLY A 106 -21.61 -6.40 -11.93
C GLY A 106 -20.18 -6.92 -12.16
N ARG A 107 -19.45 -7.31 -11.11
CA ARG A 107 -18.06 -7.78 -11.23
C ARG A 107 -18.01 -9.28 -11.54
N VAL A 108 -18.00 -9.61 -12.82
CA VAL A 108 -17.82 -10.98 -13.30
C VAL A 108 -16.34 -11.34 -13.32
N VAL A 109 -15.97 -12.47 -12.72
CA VAL A 109 -14.62 -13.04 -12.82
C VAL A 109 -14.70 -14.24 -13.78
N PRO A 110 -13.85 -14.32 -14.82
CA PRO A 110 -13.86 -15.46 -15.73
C PRO A 110 -13.66 -16.78 -14.99
N LYS A 111 -14.41 -17.81 -15.38
CA LYS A 111 -14.42 -19.12 -14.71
C LYS A 111 -13.02 -19.75 -14.72
N GLU A 112 -12.29 -19.60 -15.80
CA GLU A 112 -10.95 -20.14 -16.00
C GLU A 112 -9.97 -19.54 -14.99
N VAL A 113 -10.11 -18.24 -14.68
CA VAL A 113 -9.31 -17.53 -13.67
C VAL A 113 -9.63 -18.03 -12.27
N LEU A 114 -10.90 -18.26 -11.96
CA LEU A 114 -11.32 -18.85 -10.67
C LEU A 114 -10.77 -20.26 -10.52
N GLU A 115 -10.92 -21.10 -11.55
CA GLU A 115 -10.44 -22.48 -11.51
C GLU A 115 -8.91 -22.57 -11.41
N ALA A 116 -8.19 -21.69 -12.12
CA ALA A 116 -6.75 -21.58 -11.97
C ALA A 116 -6.37 -21.19 -10.53
N SER A 117 -7.08 -20.23 -9.93
CA SER A 117 -6.84 -19.81 -8.55
C SER A 117 -7.11 -20.93 -7.54
N ILE A 118 -8.23 -21.66 -7.70
CA ILE A 118 -8.59 -22.81 -6.84
C ILE A 118 -7.49 -23.89 -6.83
N ARG A 119 -6.84 -24.12 -7.98
CA ARG A 119 -5.71 -25.07 -8.08
C ARG A 119 -4.39 -24.50 -7.56
N GLN A 120 -4.10 -23.23 -7.86
CA GLN A 120 -2.80 -22.61 -7.61
C GLN A 120 -2.60 -22.23 -6.14
N VAL A 121 -3.62 -21.71 -5.47
CA VAL A 121 -3.49 -21.15 -4.11
C VAL A 121 -3.00 -22.19 -3.10
N PRO A 122 -3.51 -23.44 -3.04
CA PRO A 122 -2.99 -24.45 -2.13
C PRO A 122 -1.49 -24.74 -2.31
N GLU A 123 -1.02 -24.79 -3.57
CA GLU A 123 0.41 -24.99 -3.87
C GLU A 123 1.24 -23.78 -3.43
N SER A 124 0.72 -22.56 -3.61
CA SER A 124 1.38 -21.35 -3.12
C SER A 124 1.48 -21.32 -1.60
N VAL A 125 0.40 -21.66 -0.88
CA VAL A 125 0.40 -21.75 0.60
C VAL A 125 1.46 -22.74 1.07
N LYS A 126 1.51 -23.92 0.43
CA LYS A 126 2.51 -24.95 0.74
C LYS A 126 3.94 -24.46 0.51
N ALA A 127 4.20 -23.79 -0.61
CA ALA A 127 5.52 -23.25 -0.92
C ALA A 127 5.96 -22.15 0.06
N LEU A 128 5.02 -21.31 0.51
CA LEU A 128 5.29 -20.20 1.42
C LEU A 128 5.28 -20.58 2.90
N THR A 129 4.87 -21.81 3.25
CA THR A 129 4.74 -22.27 4.65
C THR A 129 6.05 -22.09 5.44
N ALA A 130 7.21 -22.33 4.82
CA ALA A 130 8.50 -22.20 5.48
C ALA A 130 8.95 -20.73 5.71
N LYS A 131 8.24 -19.74 5.14
CA LYS A 131 8.58 -18.31 5.22
C LYS A 131 7.76 -17.58 6.29
N VAL A 132 6.73 -18.21 6.83
CA VAL A 132 5.78 -17.62 7.78
C VAL A 132 5.82 -18.33 9.12
N ASP A 133 5.37 -17.67 10.18
CA ASP A 133 5.33 -18.26 11.53
C ASP A 133 4.17 -19.22 11.69
N THR A 134 3.06 -18.94 11.01
CA THR A 134 1.81 -19.69 11.16
C THR A 134 1.07 -19.79 9.85
N VAL A 135 0.53 -20.96 9.54
CA VAL A 135 -0.48 -21.16 8.49
C VAL A 135 -1.75 -21.70 9.14
N VAL A 136 -2.90 -21.12 8.80
CA VAL A 136 -4.20 -21.60 9.26
C VAL A 136 -5.12 -21.70 8.06
N THR A 137 -5.67 -22.90 7.81
CA THR A 137 -6.73 -23.07 6.82
C THR A 137 -8.09 -22.94 7.51
N ILE A 138 -8.96 -22.11 6.94
CA ILE A 138 -10.33 -21.88 7.40
C ILE A 138 -11.29 -22.46 6.35
N LEU A 139 -12.00 -23.52 6.70
CA LEU A 139 -13.06 -24.10 5.90
C LEU A 139 -14.32 -23.24 6.04
N ASN A 140 -14.78 -22.65 4.94
CA ASN A 140 -15.85 -21.68 4.91
C ASN A 140 -16.93 -22.10 3.89
N GLU A 141 -17.70 -23.13 4.24
CA GLU A 141 -18.79 -23.66 3.41
C GLU A 141 -20.11 -22.90 3.64
N ASP A 142 -20.96 -22.85 2.61
CA ASP A 142 -22.30 -22.26 2.74
C ASP A 142 -23.17 -23.06 3.71
N GLY A 143 -23.90 -22.35 4.58
CA GLY A 143 -24.79 -22.97 5.58
C GLY A 143 -24.07 -23.58 6.78
N GLN A 144 -22.76 -23.38 6.91
CA GLN A 144 -21.96 -23.85 8.04
C GLN A 144 -21.18 -22.68 8.65
N GLU A 145 -21.00 -22.71 9.97
CA GLU A 145 -20.06 -21.80 10.62
C GLU A 145 -18.64 -22.14 10.16
N PRO A 146 -17.77 -21.15 9.89
CA PRO A 146 -16.39 -21.40 9.53
C PRO A 146 -15.69 -22.32 10.53
N GLN A 147 -14.92 -23.28 10.02
CA GLN A 147 -14.16 -24.24 10.82
C GLN A 147 -12.68 -24.11 10.53
N LEU A 148 -11.84 -24.38 11.54
CA LEU A 148 -10.41 -24.51 11.32
C LEU A 148 -10.11 -25.92 10.82
N GLU A 149 -9.30 -26.03 9.77
CA GLU A 149 -8.85 -27.32 9.27
C GLU A 149 -7.84 -27.94 10.25
N GLY A 150 -8.05 -29.22 10.60
CA GLY A 150 -7.21 -29.97 11.53
C GLY A 150 -7.75 -29.97 12.97
N SER A 151 -7.82 -31.16 13.57
CA SER A 151 -8.45 -31.38 14.89
C SER A 151 -7.71 -30.75 16.08
N ALA A 152 -6.49 -30.25 15.87
CA ALA A 152 -5.68 -29.60 16.90
C ALA A 152 -5.98 -28.10 17.05
N HIS A 153 -6.73 -27.50 16.12
CA HIS A 153 -7.00 -26.06 16.11
C HIS A 153 -8.44 -25.77 16.51
N THR A 154 -8.65 -25.25 17.71
CA THR A 154 -9.92 -24.61 18.12
C THR A 154 -9.85 -23.11 17.87
N TRP A 155 -11.00 -22.45 17.71
CA TRP A 155 -11.07 -20.97 17.67
C TRP A 155 -10.42 -20.31 18.89
N GLU A 156 -10.45 -20.97 20.05
CA GLU A 156 -9.75 -20.50 21.24
C GLU A 156 -8.22 -20.59 21.07
N SER A 157 -7.70 -21.71 20.57
CA SER A 157 -6.26 -21.84 20.27
C SER A 157 -5.80 -20.86 19.20
N PHE A 158 -6.64 -20.62 18.17
CA PHE A 158 -6.38 -19.63 17.13
C PHE A 158 -6.30 -18.22 17.71
N ARG A 159 -7.25 -17.85 18.59
CA ARG A 159 -7.22 -16.55 19.28
C ARG A 159 -5.94 -16.35 20.09
N LYS A 160 -5.40 -17.41 20.70
CA LYS A 160 -4.15 -17.34 21.48
C LYS A 160 -2.90 -17.09 20.62
N LEU A 161 -2.95 -17.34 19.31
CA LEU A 161 -1.88 -16.96 18.38
C LEU A 161 -1.69 -15.44 18.27
N TRP A 162 -2.76 -14.70 18.58
CA TRP A 162 -2.85 -13.25 18.52
C TRP A 162 -2.97 -12.67 19.94
N PRO A 163 -1.96 -12.87 20.81
CA PRO A 163 -2.02 -12.34 22.15
C PRO A 163 -2.23 -10.84 22.09
N ASN A 164 -3.23 -10.36 22.83
CA ASN A 164 -3.40 -8.94 23.10
C ASN A 164 -2.28 -8.39 23.99
N GLU A 165 -1.47 -9.28 24.56
CA GLU A 165 -0.31 -8.99 25.40
C GLU A 165 0.86 -8.62 24.51
N GLY A 166 1.23 -7.34 24.51
CA GLY A 166 2.10 -6.77 23.49
C GLY A 166 1.34 -6.00 22.41
N ARG A 167 0.11 -5.54 22.69
CA ARG A 167 -0.31 -4.24 22.13
C ARG A 167 0.92 -3.32 22.20
N CYS A 168 1.15 -2.58 21.14
CA CYS A 168 1.97 -1.39 21.22
C CYS A 168 1.24 -0.38 22.15
N ASP A 169 1.14 -0.69 23.45
CA ASP A 169 0.83 0.27 24.51
C ASP A 169 2.01 1.25 24.64
N SER A 170 3.12 0.96 23.96
CA SER A 170 4.24 1.84 23.71
C SER A 170 4.42 2.14 22.22
N LEU A 171 3.47 2.85 21.61
CA LEU A 171 3.94 4.15 21.14
C LEU A 171 4.27 4.87 22.43
N THR A 172 5.54 4.89 22.83
CA THR A 172 5.91 5.58 24.06
C THR A 172 5.36 7.00 23.98
N THR A 173 5.13 7.68 25.10
CA THR A 173 4.86 9.12 25.01
C THR A 173 5.92 9.82 24.17
N ASN A 174 7.14 9.31 24.04
CA ASN A 174 8.15 9.82 23.11
C ASN A 174 7.94 9.47 21.63
N ASP A 175 7.36 8.32 21.25
CA ASP A 175 7.00 8.03 19.85
C ASP A 175 5.73 8.76 19.43
N LEU A 176 4.78 8.88 20.36
CA LEU A 176 3.61 9.74 20.24
C LEU A 176 3.97 11.22 20.38
N ASP A 177 5.07 11.61 21.03
CA ASP A 177 5.59 12.97 21.13
C ASP A 177 6.58 13.30 20.03
N ASP A 178 7.18 12.33 19.33
CA ASP A 178 7.84 12.54 18.04
C ASP A 178 6.79 12.60 16.93
N TYR A 179 5.75 11.76 16.98
CA TYR A 179 4.58 11.89 16.10
C TYR A 179 3.78 13.17 16.39
N LYS A 180 3.58 13.55 17.67
CA LYS A 180 2.99 14.84 18.06
C LYS A 180 3.99 15.97 17.94
N ARG A 181 5.31 15.83 18.01
CA ARG A 181 6.26 16.91 17.65
C ARG A 181 6.21 17.17 16.16
N LEU A 182 6.16 16.14 15.33
CA LEU A 182 5.96 16.25 13.89
C LEU A 182 4.57 16.81 13.57
N ALA A 183 3.52 16.40 14.30
CA ALA A 183 2.14 16.86 14.12
C ALA A 183 1.74 18.13 14.92
N LYS A 184 2.62 18.65 15.79
CA LYS A 184 2.49 19.92 16.56
C LYS A 184 3.42 20.99 16.00
N MET A 185 4.55 20.62 15.41
CA MET A 185 5.27 21.47 14.43
C MET A 185 4.37 21.79 13.22
N GLU A 186 3.40 20.94 12.90
CA GLU A 186 2.37 21.19 11.88
C GLU A 186 1.16 22.01 12.38
N ARG A 187 0.99 22.25 13.69
CA ARG A 187 -0.24 22.90 14.22
C ARG A 187 -0.07 24.24 14.93
N ASP A 188 1.11 24.61 15.41
CA ASP A 188 1.29 25.88 16.16
C ASP A 188 2.05 26.98 15.40
N THR A 189 2.23 26.86 14.09
CA THR A 189 2.63 28.01 13.24
C THR A 189 1.82 28.04 11.95
N ASP A 190 0.52 28.29 12.10
CA ASP A 190 -0.28 28.94 11.06
C ASP A 190 0.07 30.45 11.01
N THR A 191 1.32 30.73 10.67
CA THR A 191 1.66 31.93 9.92
C THR A 191 2.50 31.46 8.74
N GLY A 192 1.95 31.65 7.55
CA GLY A 192 2.51 31.16 6.30
C GLY A 192 4.01 31.45 6.11
N ASP A 193 4.61 30.65 5.22
CA ASP A 193 6.00 30.68 4.76
C ASP A 193 7.04 30.38 5.86
N LYS A 194 7.80 29.28 5.77
CA LYS A 194 8.64 28.98 4.62
C LYS A 194 8.69 27.48 4.36
N THR A 195 8.13 27.08 3.21
CA THR A 195 8.61 25.89 2.51
C THR A 195 10.12 26.06 2.31
N ASN A 196 10.95 25.04 2.58
CA ASN A 196 12.33 25.07 2.11
C ASN A 196 12.28 25.00 0.58
N LEU A 197 12.09 26.16 -0.04
CA LEU A 197 11.87 26.35 -1.46
C LEU A 197 13.08 25.86 -2.26
N ALA A 198 14.27 25.81 -1.65
CA ALA A 198 15.46 25.24 -2.27
C ALA A 198 15.32 23.71 -2.42
N VAL A 199 14.85 23.01 -1.39
CA VAL A 199 14.61 21.56 -1.44
C VAL A 199 13.46 21.22 -2.40
N LEU A 200 12.37 22.00 -2.36
CA LEU A 200 11.24 21.81 -3.29
C LEU A 200 11.63 22.08 -4.75
N LYS A 201 12.40 23.16 -5.00
CA LYS A 201 12.93 23.45 -6.34
C LYS A 201 13.91 22.38 -6.80
N ALA A 202 14.76 21.87 -5.91
CA ALA A 202 15.70 20.79 -6.23
C ALA A 202 14.96 19.49 -6.59
N ALA A 203 14.00 19.05 -5.79
CA ALA A 203 13.21 17.84 -6.06
C ALA A 203 12.37 17.96 -7.34
N SER A 204 11.73 19.12 -7.54
CA SER A 204 10.94 19.37 -8.76
C SER A 204 11.81 19.52 -10.02
N SER A 205 13.04 20.03 -9.88
CA SER A 205 14.03 20.10 -10.96
C SER A 205 14.58 18.71 -11.30
N LEU A 206 14.93 17.91 -10.29
CA LEU A 206 15.40 16.54 -10.45
C LEU A 206 14.35 15.67 -11.16
N TYR A 207 13.11 15.71 -10.68
CA TYR A 207 12.01 14.98 -11.32
C TYR A 207 11.82 15.41 -12.79
N ARG A 208 11.88 16.71 -13.08
CA ARG A 208 11.81 17.23 -14.46
C ARG A 208 13.01 16.86 -15.33
N ASN A 209 14.19 16.67 -14.76
CA ASN A 209 15.36 16.25 -15.52
C ASN A 209 15.32 14.75 -15.84
N VAL A 210 14.81 13.93 -14.93
CA VAL A 210 14.68 12.47 -15.12
C VAL A 210 13.47 12.13 -16.01
N TYR A 211 12.38 12.88 -15.87
CA TYR A 211 11.13 12.66 -16.61
C TYR A 211 10.66 13.96 -17.31
N PRO A 212 11.40 14.47 -18.31
CA PRO A 212 11.16 15.78 -18.91
C PRO A 212 9.80 15.92 -19.60
N ASN A 213 9.19 14.80 -19.96
CA ASN A 213 7.96 14.72 -20.72
C ASN A 213 6.77 14.17 -19.93
N THR A 214 6.91 13.93 -18.61
CA THR A 214 5.90 13.18 -17.85
C THR A 214 5.66 13.80 -16.48
N CYS A 215 4.44 14.27 -16.19
CA CYS A 215 4.08 14.67 -14.82
C CYS A 215 3.94 13.44 -13.91
N THR A 216 4.02 13.61 -12.59
CA THR A 216 4.01 12.50 -11.63
C THR A 216 2.72 11.68 -11.72
N ARG A 217 1.60 12.31 -12.10
CA ARG A 217 0.35 11.59 -12.39
C ARG A 217 0.49 10.65 -13.61
N CYS A 218 0.98 11.17 -14.72
CA CYS A 218 1.25 10.37 -15.93
C CYS A 218 2.29 9.27 -15.65
N PHE A 219 3.26 9.53 -14.77
CA PHE A 219 4.23 8.53 -14.29
C PHE A 219 3.56 7.42 -13.48
N CYS A 220 2.70 7.75 -12.52
CA CYS A 220 1.92 6.77 -11.74
C CYS A 220 1.00 5.92 -12.61
N GLN A 221 0.49 6.49 -13.71
CA GLN A 221 -0.32 5.81 -14.72
C GLN A 221 0.51 5.01 -15.76
N GLY A 222 1.85 5.01 -15.65
CA GLY A 222 2.74 4.28 -16.57
C GLY A 222 2.96 4.92 -17.93
N LEU A 223 2.44 6.13 -18.16
CA LEU A 223 2.53 6.81 -19.45
C LEU A 223 3.96 7.26 -19.80
N HIS A 224 4.90 7.21 -18.85
CA HIS A 224 6.31 7.46 -19.10
C HIS A 224 6.96 6.39 -20.00
N GLU A 225 6.46 5.15 -19.95
CA GLU A 225 6.95 4.02 -20.75
C GLU A 225 6.64 4.19 -22.24
N LEU A 226 5.64 5.01 -22.57
CA LEU A 226 5.20 5.25 -23.95
C LEU A 226 6.03 6.32 -24.68
N GLN A 227 7.04 6.91 -24.04
CA GLN A 227 7.89 8.01 -24.56
C GLN A 227 7.14 9.24 -25.11
N CYS A 228 5.83 9.35 -24.85
CA CYS A 228 5.00 10.45 -25.32
C CYS A 228 4.95 11.60 -24.28
N PRO A 229 4.89 12.87 -24.73
CA PRO A 229 4.66 13.99 -23.83
C PRO A 229 3.28 13.90 -23.16
N CYS A 230 3.26 14.00 -21.83
CA CYS A 230 2.06 13.95 -21.01
C CYS A 230 1.10 15.11 -21.35
N THR A 231 -0.11 14.75 -21.79
CA THR A 231 -1.15 15.71 -22.20
C THR A 231 -1.72 16.52 -21.04
N CYS A 232 -1.59 16.04 -19.80
CA CYS A 232 -2.06 16.73 -18.60
C CYS A 232 -1.43 18.13 -18.39
N LEU A 233 -0.26 18.39 -18.99
CA LEU A 233 0.44 19.68 -18.90
C LEU A 233 0.27 20.57 -20.13
N SER A 234 -0.05 20.00 -21.30
CA SER A 234 -0.10 20.73 -22.57
C SER A 234 -1.50 21.21 -22.96
N SER A 235 -2.58 20.58 -22.45
CA SER A 235 -3.96 20.91 -22.84
C SER A 235 -4.90 21.34 -21.71
N ALA A 236 -4.43 21.34 -20.45
CA ALA A 236 -5.28 21.64 -19.30
C ALA A 236 -5.38 23.17 -19.00
N PRO A 237 -6.56 23.69 -18.64
CA PRO A 237 -6.72 25.06 -18.17
C PRO A 237 -5.81 25.33 -16.96
N SER A 238 -5.18 26.51 -16.93
CA SER A 238 -4.11 26.85 -15.98
C SER A 238 -4.48 26.68 -14.50
N TRP A 239 -5.76 26.82 -14.14
CA TRP A 239 -6.25 26.61 -12.77
C TRP A 239 -6.29 25.13 -12.36
N LYS A 240 -6.63 24.22 -13.29
CA LYS A 240 -6.54 22.77 -13.05
C LYS A 240 -5.08 22.32 -12.94
N VAL A 241 -4.19 22.87 -13.78
CA VAL A 241 -2.75 22.62 -13.70
C VAL A 241 -2.19 23.04 -12.33
N LYS A 242 -2.63 24.17 -11.78
CA LYS A 242 -2.24 24.61 -10.43
C LYS A 242 -2.76 23.66 -9.34
N GLY A 243 -4.01 23.18 -9.44
CA GLY A 243 -4.57 22.18 -8.52
C GLY A 243 -3.82 20.85 -8.57
N TYR A 244 -3.53 20.33 -9.77
CA TYR A 244 -2.76 19.09 -9.94
C TYR A 244 -1.34 19.22 -9.42
N ARG A 245 -0.66 20.34 -9.66
CA ARG A 245 0.68 20.60 -9.12
C ARG A 245 0.70 20.68 -7.60
N ALA A 246 -0.38 21.17 -6.97
CA ALA A 246 -0.50 21.21 -5.52
C ALA A 246 -0.68 19.81 -4.91
N LEU A 247 -1.45 18.94 -5.58
CA LEU A 247 -1.64 17.54 -5.18
C LEU A 247 -0.38 16.69 -5.42
N GLU A 248 0.26 16.86 -6.57
CA GLU A 248 1.54 16.25 -6.95
C GLU A 248 2.65 16.58 -5.94
N ALA A 249 2.72 17.84 -5.51
CA ALA A 249 3.64 18.26 -4.46
C ALA A 249 3.34 17.63 -3.09
N LYS A 250 2.09 17.23 -2.81
CA LYS A 250 1.73 16.51 -1.57
C LYS A 250 2.09 15.03 -1.68
N MET A 251 1.89 14.41 -2.84
CA MET A 251 2.19 13.00 -3.08
C MET A 251 3.70 12.73 -3.11
N MET A 252 4.48 13.58 -3.79
CA MET A 252 5.95 13.50 -3.76
C MET A 252 6.51 13.73 -2.36
N ARG A 253 5.85 14.58 -1.55
CA ARG A 253 6.18 14.75 -0.13
C ARG A 253 5.96 13.46 0.68
N ALA A 254 4.92 12.69 0.37
CA ALA A 254 4.70 11.39 1.00
C ALA A 254 5.78 10.39 0.58
N MET A 255 6.09 10.29 -0.71
CA MET A 255 7.09 9.34 -1.24
C MET A 255 8.51 9.59 -0.68
N PHE A 256 8.95 10.83 -0.54
CA PHE A 256 10.24 11.13 0.09
C PHE A 256 10.26 10.88 1.61
N ARG A 257 9.14 11.07 2.31
CA ARG A 257 9.03 10.75 3.75
C ARG A 257 9.05 9.25 4.02
N MET A 258 8.67 8.44 3.03
CA MET A 258 8.66 6.98 3.11
C MET A 258 10.00 6.35 2.68
N GLY A 259 11.04 7.14 2.42
CA GLY A 259 12.37 6.61 2.06
C GLY A 259 12.43 5.87 0.72
N MET A 260 11.42 6.05 -0.14
CA MET A 260 11.23 5.32 -1.41
C MET A 260 12.30 5.59 -2.49
N PHE A 261 13.37 6.32 -2.17
CA PHE A 261 14.50 6.60 -3.06
C PHE A 261 15.81 6.33 -2.31
N ASP A 262 16.63 5.41 -2.83
CA ASP A 262 17.78 4.82 -2.14
C ASP A 262 19.03 5.72 -2.04
N VAL A 263 19.04 6.90 -2.67
CA VAL A 263 20.23 7.77 -2.71
C VAL A 263 19.83 9.24 -2.51
N THR A 264 20.42 9.90 -1.51
CA THR A 264 20.48 11.38 -1.51
C THR A 264 21.39 11.80 -2.67
N PRO A 265 20.98 12.75 -3.55
CA PRO A 265 21.81 13.16 -4.66
C PRO A 265 23.21 13.56 -4.17
N GLU A 266 24.24 12.96 -4.75
CA GLU A 266 25.65 13.26 -4.45
C GLU A 266 25.87 14.77 -4.55
N GLY A 267 26.09 15.42 -3.40
CA GLY A 267 26.22 16.87 -3.30
C GLY A 267 25.62 17.48 -2.02
N TYR A 268 24.82 16.75 -1.25
CA TYR A 268 24.14 17.32 -0.08
C TYR A 268 24.99 17.37 1.21
N VAL A 269 26.07 16.59 1.33
CA VAL A 269 26.86 16.48 2.59
C VAL A 269 27.83 17.66 2.83
N LYS A 270 27.99 18.63 1.93
CA LYS A 270 29.07 19.64 2.03
C LYS A 270 28.72 21.01 2.63
N LYS A 271 27.63 21.18 3.38
CA LYS A 271 27.32 22.50 3.97
C LYS A 271 27.11 22.61 5.48
N GLU A 272 26.91 21.52 6.21
CA GLU A 272 26.67 21.65 7.67
C GLU A 272 27.93 21.76 8.52
N SER A 273 29.12 21.47 7.97
CA SER A 273 30.39 21.65 8.68
C SER A 273 31.00 23.06 8.57
N ALA A 274 30.31 24.03 7.94
CA ALA A 274 30.81 25.41 7.80
C ALA A 274 30.21 26.42 8.80
N GLU A 275 29.10 26.09 9.48
CA GLU A 275 28.41 27.05 10.37
C GLU A 275 28.59 26.78 11.87
N ALA A 276 29.21 25.66 12.26
CA ALA A 276 29.57 25.36 13.65
C ALA A 276 30.88 26.04 14.11
N GLY A 277 31.56 26.78 13.25
CA GLY A 277 32.91 27.31 13.47
C GLY A 277 33.03 28.83 13.55
N ASN A 278 32.09 29.56 14.16
CA ASN A 278 32.36 30.98 14.46
C ASN A 278 31.52 31.58 15.60
N LYS A 279 31.63 31.04 16.82
CA LYS A 279 31.27 31.76 18.06
C LYS A 279 32.26 31.47 19.17
N THR A 280 33.50 31.93 19.00
CA THR A 280 34.40 32.24 20.11
C THR A 280 35.55 33.12 19.61
N ARG A 281 35.43 34.44 19.84
CA ARG A 281 36.48 35.45 20.06
C ARG A 281 36.03 36.84 19.61
N LYS A 282 35.47 37.62 20.54
CA LYS A 282 36.12 38.78 21.19
C LYS A 282 35.14 39.39 22.18
#